data_AF-A0A842Q102-F1
#
_entry.id   AF-A0A842Q102-F1
#
_cell.length_a   1.000
_cell.length_b   1.000
_cell.length_c   1.000
_cell.angle_alpha   90.00
_cell.angle_beta   90.00
_cell.angle_gamma   90.00
#
_symmetry.space_group_name_H-M   'P 1'
#
loop_
_entity.id
_entity.type
_entity.pdbx_description
1 polymer ?
#
loop_
_entity_poly.entity_id
_entity_poly.type
_entity_poly.pdbx_seq_one_letter_code
_entity_poly.pdbx_strand_id
1 'polypeptide(L)'
;MAGIGAARTVAIDVDSVLADVILVWTKEYNRRRHARITKREIIVWDIPKILPVSQNEIYQLFSYVWKYRWKEIPPTEPQIGEITKRIHRKGYRISILTKRERPTVAYVAKWLDFHDVYSDDLLFVYDS
;
A
#
# COMPACT_ATOMS: atom_id res chain seq x y z
N MET A 1 24.41 -20.27 25.06
CA MET A 1 24.29 -19.43 23.85
C MET A 1 23.39 -20.17 22.87
N ALA A 2 22.13 -19.76 22.76
CA ALA A 2 21.22 -20.34 21.77
C ALA A 2 21.61 -19.79 20.39
N GLY A 3 21.90 -20.69 19.44
CA GLY A 3 22.27 -20.32 18.09
C GLY A 3 21.20 -19.43 17.45
N ILE A 4 21.63 -18.34 16.83
CA ILE A 4 20.77 -17.44 16.06
C ILE A 4 20.40 -18.22 14.78
N GLY A 5 19.37 -19.06 14.85
CA GLY A 5 18.75 -19.61 13.65
C GLY A 5 18.31 -18.45 12.76
N ALA A 6 18.41 -18.61 11.44
CA ALA A 6 18.03 -17.56 10.49
C ALA A 6 16.59 -17.09 10.81
N ALA A 7 16.45 -15.82 11.22
CA ALA A 7 15.15 -15.24 11.53
C ALA A 7 14.27 -15.31 10.28
N ARG A 8 13.09 -15.92 10.40
CA ARG A 8 12.15 -16.02 9.28
C ARG A 8 11.63 -14.62 8.95
N THR A 9 11.63 -14.25 7.67
CA THR A 9 11.15 -12.95 7.22
C THR A 9 9.70 -13.06 6.76
N VAL A 10 8.88 -12.10 7.19
CA VAL A 10 7.56 -11.82 6.60
C VAL A 10 7.72 -10.59 5.72
N ALA A 11 7.60 -10.79 4.41
CA ALA A 11 7.49 -9.69 3.45
C ALA A 11 6.03 -9.26 3.35
N ILE A 12 5.75 -7.96 3.52
CA ILE A 12 4.40 -7.40 3.53
C ILE A 12 4.32 -6.32 2.46
N ASP A 13 3.35 -6.45 1.55
CA ASP A 13 3.05 -5.41 0.56
C ASP A 13 2.25 -4.26 1.19
N VAL A 14 2.17 -3.13 0.49
CA VAL A 14 1.48 -1.93 0.95
C VAL A 14 0.09 -1.80 0.34
N ASP A 15 -0.01 -1.75 -0.98
CA ASP A 15 -1.27 -1.39 -1.64
C ASP A 15 -2.30 -2.51 -1.55
N SER A 16 -3.45 -2.22 -0.95
CA SER A 16 -4.53 -3.17 -0.62
C SER A 16 -4.14 -4.30 0.34
N VAL A 17 -2.94 -4.25 0.94
CA VAL A 17 -2.49 -5.18 2.00
C VAL A 17 -2.39 -4.46 3.33
N LEU A 18 -1.61 -3.39 3.42
CA LEU A 18 -1.58 -2.51 4.59
C LEU A 18 -2.49 -1.29 4.41
N ALA A 19 -2.45 -0.69 3.23
CA ALA A 19 -3.14 0.56 2.90
C ALA A 19 -4.29 0.30 1.94
N ASP A 20 -5.51 0.69 2.31
CA ASP A 20 -6.70 0.56 1.47
C ASP A 20 -6.77 1.67 0.41
N VAL A 21 -5.76 1.67 -0.47
CA VAL A 21 -5.57 2.70 -1.50
C VAL A 21 -6.71 2.73 -2.51
N ILE A 22 -7.34 1.58 -2.80
CA ILE A 22 -8.45 1.48 -3.74
C ILE A 22 -9.63 2.33 -3.29
N LEU A 23 -9.87 2.44 -1.98
CA LEU A 23 -10.93 3.30 -1.46
C LEU A 23 -10.78 4.76 -1.90
N VAL A 24 -9.56 5.30 -1.81
CA VAL A 24 -9.27 6.70 -2.18
C VAL A 24 -9.14 6.84 -3.70
N TRP A 25 -8.55 5.85 -4.37
CA TRP A 25 -8.47 5.78 -5.82
C TRP A 25 -9.86 5.84 -6.47
N THR A 26 -10.82 5.05 -5.99
CA THR A 26 -12.20 5.05 -6.50
C THR A 26 -12.89 6.41 -6.28
N LYS A 27 -12.69 7.05 -5.13
CA LYS A 27 -13.19 8.40 -4.87
C LYS A 27 -12.63 9.40 -5.89
N GLU A 28 -11.33 9.33 -6.16
CA GLU A 28 -10.66 10.21 -7.10
C GLU A 28 -11.09 9.93 -8.56
N TYR A 29 -11.26 8.66 -8.93
CA TYR A 29 -11.78 8.26 -10.24
C TYR A 29 -13.18 8.81 -10.47
N ASN A 30 -14.10 8.61 -9.52
CA ASN A 30 -15.46 9.15 -9.57
C ASN A 30 -15.47 10.66 -9.75
N ARG A 31 -14.61 11.37 -9.01
CA ARG A 31 -14.49 12.83 -9.12
C ARG A 31 -14.07 13.28 -10.51
N ARG A 32 -13.11 12.58 -11.15
CA ARG A 32 -12.57 12.95 -12.47
C ARG A 32 -13.48 12.54 -13.64
N ARG A 33 -14.21 11.44 -13.49
CA ARG A 33 -15.01 10.84 -14.56
C ARG A 33 -16.52 11.05 -14.39
N HIS A 34 -16.93 11.78 -13.34
CA HIS A 34 -18.34 11.91 -12.95
C HIS A 34 -19.06 10.56 -12.81
N ALA A 35 -18.30 9.54 -12.38
CA ALA A 35 -18.78 8.17 -12.18
C ALA A 35 -19.31 7.98 -10.74
N ARG A 36 -19.95 6.83 -10.49
CA ARG A 36 -20.47 6.43 -9.18
C ARG A 36 -20.13 4.98 -8.85
N ILE A 37 -18.87 4.61 -9.05
CA ILE A 37 -18.38 3.27 -8.70
C ILE A 37 -17.98 3.19 -7.23
N THR A 38 -18.00 1.99 -6.68
CA THR A 38 -17.59 1.69 -5.32
C THR A 38 -16.32 0.84 -5.31
N LYS A 39 -15.58 0.81 -4.20
CA LYS A 39 -14.41 -0.08 -4.05
C LYS A 39 -14.78 -1.54 -4.34
N ARG A 40 -16.00 -1.97 -4.00
CA ARG A 40 -16.47 -3.35 -4.16
C ARG A 40 -16.55 -3.79 -5.62
N GLU A 41 -16.63 -2.85 -6.55
CA GLU A 41 -16.61 -3.13 -7.99
C GLU A 41 -15.19 -3.38 -8.51
N ILE A 42 -14.16 -2.91 -7.81
CA ILE A 42 -12.75 -3.15 -8.15
C ILE A 42 -12.30 -4.50 -7.59
N ILE A 43 -12.71 -5.57 -8.28
CA ILE A 43 -12.48 -6.96 -7.84
C ILE A 43 -11.17 -7.57 -8.33
N VAL A 44 -10.51 -6.95 -9.31
CA VAL A 44 -9.20 -7.38 -9.84
C VAL A 44 -8.28 -6.19 -10.06
N TRP A 45 -6.97 -6.42 -9.92
CA TRP A 45 -5.93 -5.41 -10.14
C TRP A 45 -5.80 -4.96 -11.61
N ASP A 46 -6.24 -5.79 -12.54
CA ASP A 46 -6.37 -5.44 -13.96
C ASP A 46 -7.63 -4.59 -14.16
N ILE A 47 -7.62 -3.38 -13.60
CA ILE A 47 -8.74 -2.43 -13.58
C ILE A 47 -9.31 -2.13 -14.98
N PRO A 48 -8.54 -2.11 -16.09
CA PRO A 48 -9.11 -1.93 -17.43
C PRO A 48 -10.14 -3.00 -17.82
N LYS A 49 -10.15 -4.18 -17.17
CA LYS A 49 -11.20 -5.19 -17.36
C LYS A 49 -12.54 -4.83 -16.71
N ILE A 50 -12.54 -3.86 -15.79
CA ILE A 50 -13.70 -3.45 -15.00
C ILE A 50 -14.20 -2.08 -15.46
N LEU A 51 -13.27 -1.16 -15.73
CA LEU A 51 -13.58 0.24 -16.01
C LEU A 51 -12.94 0.69 -17.33
N PRO A 52 -13.54 1.67 -18.04
CA PRO A 52 -12.95 2.27 -19.22
C PRO A 52 -11.82 3.23 -18.81
N VAL A 53 -10.66 2.67 -18.49
CA VAL A 53 -9.45 3.40 -18.08
C VAL A 53 -8.22 2.73 -18.67
N SER A 54 -7.27 3.52 -19.15
CA SER A 54 -6.00 2.98 -19.64
C SER A 54 -5.04 2.65 -18.49
N GLN A 55 -4.06 1.78 -18.76
CA GLN A 55 -3.02 1.44 -17.78
C GLN A 55 -2.25 2.69 -17.30
N ASN A 56 -1.91 3.60 -18.21
CA ASN A 56 -1.23 4.84 -17.86
C ASN A 56 -2.08 5.73 -16.93
N GLU A 57 -3.39 5.83 -17.17
CA GLU A 57 -4.27 6.59 -16.29
C GLU A 57 -4.39 5.99 -14.90
N ILE A 58 -4.40 4.65 -14.79
CA ILE A 58 -4.37 3.96 -13.51
C ILE A 58 -3.13 4.36 -12.72
N TYR A 59 -1.95 4.28 -13.34
CA TYR A 59 -0.69 4.69 -12.71
C TYR A 59 -0.69 6.15 -12.28
N GLN A 60 -1.08 7.06 -13.19
CA GLN A 60 -1.19 8.48 -12.87
C GLN A 60 -2.14 8.76 -11.70
N LEU A 61 -3.23 8.01 -11.59
CA LEU A 61 -4.19 8.17 -10.51
C LEU A 61 -3.67 7.64 -9.18
N PHE A 62 -3.01 6.49 -9.16
CA PHE A 62 -2.31 6.00 -7.96
C PHE A 62 -1.23 6.97 -7.50
N SER A 63 -0.41 7.46 -8.42
CA SER A 63 0.63 8.45 -8.11
C SER A 63 0.05 9.75 -7.59
N TYR A 64 -1.08 10.20 -8.14
CA TYR A 64 -1.80 11.35 -7.60
C TYR A 64 -2.31 11.10 -6.18
N VAL A 65 -2.95 9.95 -5.94
CA VAL A 65 -3.50 9.59 -4.62
C VAL A 65 -2.38 9.55 -3.58
N TRP A 66 -1.27 8.88 -3.87
CA TRP A 66 -0.12 8.84 -2.96
C TRP A 66 0.52 10.22 -2.77
N LYS A 67 0.68 11.02 -3.82
CA LYS A 67 1.34 12.32 -3.70
C LYS A 67 0.50 13.36 -2.93
N TYR A 68 -0.80 13.37 -3.13
CA TYR A 68 -1.66 14.47 -2.65
C TYR A 68 -2.68 14.06 -1.60
N ARG A 69 -3.01 12.77 -1.49
CA ARG A 69 -4.09 12.26 -0.63
C ARG A 69 -3.67 11.10 0.27
N TRP A 70 -2.36 10.88 0.46
CA TRP A 70 -1.87 9.75 1.25
C TRP A 70 -2.47 9.68 2.66
N LYS A 71 -2.65 10.81 3.35
CA LYS A 71 -3.26 10.86 4.70
C LYS A 71 -4.71 10.37 4.74
N GLU A 72 -5.41 10.39 3.61
CA GLU A 72 -6.80 9.95 3.50
C GLU A 72 -6.92 8.44 3.25
N ILE A 73 -5.81 7.77 2.91
CA ILE A 73 -5.78 6.33 2.69
C ILE A 73 -5.88 5.65 4.06
N PRO A 74 -6.99 4.93 4.35
CA PRO A 74 -7.08 4.23 5.62
C PRO A 74 -6.25 2.94 5.59
N PRO A 75 -5.87 2.41 6.75
CA PRO A 75 -5.33 1.06 6.81
C PRO A 75 -6.42 0.05 6.45
N THR A 76 -6.02 -1.10 5.91
CA THR A 76 -6.92 -2.22 5.58
C THR A 76 -7.52 -2.86 6.83
N GLU A 77 -6.76 -2.86 7.93
CA GLU A 77 -7.14 -3.37 9.24
C GLU A 77 -6.88 -2.31 10.33
N PRO A 78 -7.64 -2.30 11.44
CA PRO A 78 -7.31 -1.45 12.57
C PRO A 78 -5.98 -1.89 13.21
N GLN A 79 -5.24 -0.93 13.77
CA GLN A 79 -4.03 -1.19 14.57
C GLN A 79 -2.91 -1.96 13.85
N ILE A 80 -2.75 -1.78 12.53
CA ILE A 80 -1.66 -2.42 11.74
C ILE A 80 -0.25 -2.20 12.32
N GLY A 81 0.00 -1.06 12.96
CA GLY A 81 1.25 -0.81 13.68
C GLY A 81 1.50 -1.78 14.83
N GLU A 82 0.47 -2.09 15.62
CA GLU A 82 0.62 -3.08 16.71
C GLU A 82 0.66 -4.52 16.17
N ILE A 83 -0.05 -4.81 15.08
CA ILE A 83 0.01 -6.12 14.42
C ILE A 83 1.44 -6.43 13.96
N THR A 84 2.08 -5.50 13.24
CA THR A 84 3.47 -5.68 12.76
C THR A 84 4.46 -5.83 13.91
N LYS A 85 4.33 -5.01 14.97
CA LYS A 85 5.14 -5.16 16.21
C LYS A 85 4.95 -6.52 16.87
N ARG A 86 3.72 -7.02 16.94
CA ARG A 86 3.43 -8.35 17.52
C ARG A 86 4.03 -9.49 16.70
N ILE A 87 4.03 -9.39 15.36
CA ILE A 87 4.69 -10.38 14.50
C ILE A 87 6.20 -10.34 14.74
N HIS A 88 6.80 -9.15 14.81
CA HIS A 88 8.23 -9.01 15.11
C HIS A 88 8.61 -9.61 16.47
N ARG A 89 7.85 -9.32 17.54
CA ARG A 89 8.09 -9.89 18.89
C ARG A 89 8.02 -11.43 18.95
N LYS A 90 7.43 -12.09 17.94
CA LYS A 90 7.43 -13.55 17.80
C LYS A 90 8.71 -14.10 17.14
N GLY A 91 9.70 -13.25 16.86
CA GLY A 91 10.99 -13.63 16.27
C GLY A 91 11.04 -13.56 14.74
N TYR A 92 10.07 -12.90 14.11
CA TYR A 92 10.08 -12.68 12.66
C TYR A 92 10.74 -11.34 12.33
N ARG A 93 11.44 -11.29 11.19
CA ARG A 93 11.80 -10.02 10.57
C ARG A 93 10.62 -9.52 9.74
N ILE A 94 10.36 -8.22 9.75
CA ILE A 94 9.31 -7.57 8.97
C ILE A 94 9.96 -6.75 7.86
N SER A 95 9.74 -7.16 6.61
CA SER A 95 10.19 -6.41 5.44
C SER A 95 8.97 -5.86 4.71
N ILE A 96 8.87 -4.53 4.58
CA ILE A 96 7.87 -3.91 3.73
C ILE A 96 8.43 -3.85 2.32
N LEU A 97 7.73 -4.46 1.37
CA LEU A 97 8.16 -4.55 -0.02
C LEU A 97 7.05 -4.04 -0.92
N THR A 98 7.30 -2.98 -1.68
CA THR A 98 6.26 -2.40 -2.56
C THR A 98 6.84 -1.85 -3.85
N LYS A 99 6.08 -1.99 -4.94
CA LYS A 99 6.43 -1.44 -6.25
C LYS A 99 5.95 0.01 -6.36
N ARG A 100 6.81 0.94 -6.78
CA ARG A 100 6.51 2.38 -6.80
C ARG A 100 7.17 3.15 -7.93
N GLU A 101 6.49 4.21 -8.36
CA GLU A 101 7.14 5.33 -9.03
C GLU A 101 7.93 6.16 -8.01
N ARG A 102 9.16 6.56 -8.34
CA ARG A 102 10.06 7.34 -7.46
C ARG A 102 9.41 8.55 -6.78
N PRO A 103 8.55 9.35 -7.44
CA PRO A 103 7.92 10.50 -6.80
C PRO A 103 6.98 10.17 -5.64
N THR A 104 6.52 8.91 -5.53
CA THR A 104 5.55 8.47 -4.51
C THR A 104 6.19 7.90 -3.25
N VAL A 105 7.46 7.49 -3.33
CA VAL A 105 8.20 6.78 -2.26
C VAL A 105 8.11 7.49 -0.91
N ALA A 106 8.37 8.80 -0.89
CA ALA A 106 8.36 9.58 0.36
C ALA A 106 6.98 9.63 1.03
N TYR A 107 5.89 9.52 0.26
CA TYR A 107 4.53 9.56 0.80
C TYR A 107 4.10 8.22 1.38
N VAL A 108 4.58 7.12 0.81
CA VAL A 108 4.40 5.78 1.36
C VAL A 108 5.14 5.66 2.69
N ALA A 109 6.39 6.10 2.76
CA ALA A 109 7.16 6.12 4.01
C ALA A 109 6.43 6.95 5.10
N LYS A 110 5.97 8.17 4.75
CA LYS A 110 5.17 9.00 5.67
C LYS A 110 3.88 8.34 6.13
N TRP A 111 3.24 7.55 5.26
CA TRP A 111 2.03 6.82 5.62
C TRP A 111 2.31 5.68 6.60
N LEU A 112 3.40 4.92 6.39
CA LEU A 112 3.84 3.88 7.31
C LEU A 112 4.16 4.47 8.69
N ASP A 113 4.88 5.59 8.72
CA ASP A 113 5.19 6.33 9.95
C ASP A 113 3.90 6.82 10.64
N PHE A 114 2.98 7.41 9.87
CA PHE A 114 1.71 7.94 10.39
C PHE A 114 0.82 6.86 11.05
N HIS A 115 0.94 5.60 10.61
CA HIS A 115 0.21 4.46 11.16
C HIS A 115 1.06 3.58 12.10
N ASP A 116 2.24 4.06 12.52
CA ASP A 116 3.17 3.36 13.41
C ASP A 116 3.52 1.94 12.95
N VAL A 117 3.60 1.71 11.63
CA VAL A 117 3.91 0.41 11.04
C VAL A 117 5.36 0.05 11.34
N TYR A 118 5.57 -1.07 12.03
CA TYR A 118 6.92 -1.55 12.30
C TYR A 118 7.48 -2.29 11.08
N SER A 119 8.73 -1.99 10.74
CA SER A 119 9.50 -2.70 9.72
C SER A 119 10.98 -2.71 10.08
N ASP A 120 11.63 -3.85 9.90
CA ASP A 120 13.09 -3.94 9.95
C ASP A 120 13.71 -3.41 8.63
N ASP A 121 13.00 -3.60 7.50
CA ASP A 121 13.45 -3.23 6.17
C ASP A 121 12.29 -2.58 5.37
N LEU A 122 12.57 -1.51 4.61
CA LEU A 122 11.64 -0.90 3.67
C LEU A 122 12.26 -0.89 2.27
N LEU A 123 11.71 -1.71 1.38
CA LEU A 123 12.23 -1.99 0.05
C LEU A 123 11.26 -1.49 -1.03
N PHE A 124 11.78 -0.65 -1.92
CA PHE A 124 11.05 -0.15 -3.07
C PHE A 124 11.56 -0.83 -4.34
N VAL A 125 10.64 -1.48 -5.07
CA VAL A 125 10.90 -1.95 -6.43
C VAL A 125 10.44 -0.87 -7.39
N TYR A 126 11.34 -0.45 -8.27
CA TYR A 126 11.03 0.55 -9.28
C TYR A 126 10.62 -0.13 -10.58
N ASP A 127 9.70 0.50 -11.32
CA ASP A 127 9.52 0.17 -12.73
C ASP A 127 10.85 0.39 -13.48
N SER A 128 11.19 -0.55 -14.35
CA SER A 128 12.32 -0.52 -15.28
C SER A 128 12.08 0.47 -16.42
#